data_AF-A0A3D4H0V3-F1
#
_entry.id   AF-A0A3D4H0V3-F1
#
_cell.length_a   1.000
_cell.length_b   1.000
_cell.length_c   1.000
_cell.angle_alpha   90.00
_cell.angle_beta   90.00
_cell.angle_gamma   90.00
#
_symmetry.space_group_name_H-M   'P 1'
#
loop_
_entity.id
_entity.type
_entity.pdbx_description
1 polymer ?
#
loop_
_entity_poly.entity_id
_entity_poly.type
_entity_poly.pdbx_seq_one_letter_code
_entity_poly.pdbx_strand_id
1 'polypeptide(L)'
;MYNPDFWEVGVDQADLEQIPNESGIWHETVDEQASRYVWEDRTERIAFRIVDNSTKLLTERQREAVLLYFCYSKTQQEIAEILGISRRVVSQHIFGITRKGRPVGGAVQKLRKVCREENVTI
;
A
#
# COMPACT_ATOMS: atom_id res chain seq x y z
N MET A 1 24.02 -9.79 -32.75
CA MET A 1 24.58 -9.21 -31.52
C MET A 1 24.02 -10.04 -30.38
N TYR A 2 24.86 -10.73 -29.61
CA TYR A 2 24.46 -11.58 -28.49
C TYR A 2 24.24 -10.72 -27.25
N ASN A 3 23.07 -10.82 -26.61
CA ASN A 3 22.76 -10.12 -25.35
C ASN A 3 22.98 -11.09 -24.18
N PRO A 4 24.03 -10.93 -23.36
CA PRO A 4 24.35 -11.86 -22.27
C PRO A 4 23.39 -11.78 -21.08
N ASP A 5 22.53 -10.76 -20.99
CA ASP A 5 21.59 -10.58 -19.88
C ASP A 5 20.28 -11.38 -20.05
N PHE A 6 20.09 -12.03 -21.20
CA PHE A 6 18.88 -12.76 -21.52
C PHE A 6 19.20 -14.10 -22.20
N TRP A 7 18.55 -15.17 -21.75
CA TRP A 7 18.64 -16.48 -22.38
C TRP A 7 17.29 -16.80 -23.04
N GLU A 8 17.31 -16.94 -24.36
CA GLU A 8 16.16 -17.45 -25.11
C GLU A 8 16.08 -18.97 -24.91
N VAL A 9 15.04 -19.40 -24.20
CA VAL A 9 14.69 -20.81 -24.08
C VAL A 9 13.66 -21.12 -25.16
N GLY A 10 14.07 -21.87 -26.18
CA GLY A 10 13.16 -22.39 -27.19
C GLY A 10 12.28 -23.47 -26.57
N VAL A 11 10.97 -23.24 -26.54
CA VAL A 11 9.98 -24.23 -26.08
C VAL A 11 9.10 -24.55 -27.28
N ASP A 12 8.84 -25.84 -27.53
CA ASP A 12 7.90 -26.24 -28.57
C ASP A 12 6.48 -25.84 -28.14
N GLN A 13 5.71 -25.27 -29.07
CA GLN A 13 4.31 -24.93 -28.83
C GLN A 13 3.48 -26.16 -28.45
N ALA A 14 3.78 -27.33 -29.03
CA ALA A 14 3.08 -28.57 -28.72
C ALA A 14 3.31 -29.05 -27.27
N ASP A 15 4.44 -28.69 -26.65
CA ASP A 15 4.73 -28.98 -25.24
C ASP A 15 3.95 -28.03 -24.31
N LEU A 16 3.79 -26.77 -24.73
CA LEU A 16 3.02 -25.76 -23.97
C LEU A 16 1.51 -26.08 -23.98
N GLU A 17 0.99 -26.59 -25.09
CA GLU A 17 -0.43 -26.97 -25.25
C GLU A 17 -0.83 -28.20 -24.41
N GLN A 18 0.15 -28.99 -23.94
CA GLN A 18 -0.09 -30.12 -23.05
C GLN A 18 -0.24 -29.72 -21.58
N ILE A 19 0.16 -28.50 -21.22
CA ILE A 19 0.03 -28.01 -19.84
C ILE A 19 -1.45 -27.66 -19.61
N PRO A 20 -2.13 -28.34 -18.67
CA PRO A 20 -3.51 -28.02 -18.37
C PRO A 20 -3.63 -26.57 -17.89
N ASN A 21 -4.66 -25.87 -18.33
CA ASN A 21 -4.83 -24.46 -17.99
C ASN A 21 -4.97 -24.27 -16.46
N GLU A 22 -5.40 -25.31 -15.74
CA GLU A 22 -5.51 -25.28 -14.28
C GLU A 22 -4.15 -25.31 -13.55
N SER A 23 -3.08 -25.66 -14.28
CA SER A 23 -1.70 -25.73 -13.78
C SER A 23 -0.91 -24.46 -14.04
N GLY A 24 -1.51 -23.46 -14.71
CA GLY A 24 -0.87 -22.17 -14.97
C GLY A 24 -0.67 -21.36 -13.68
N ILE A 25 0.42 -20.61 -13.59
CA ILE A 25 0.72 -19.73 -12.43
C ILE A 25 -0.37 -18.65 -12.25
N TRP A 26 -1.05 -18.29 -13.33
CA TRP A 26 -2.17 -17.35 -13.38
C TRP A 26 -3.54 -18.00 -13.16
N HIS A 27 -3.61 -19.34 -13.07
CA HIS A 27 -4.88 -20.01 -12.84
C HIS A 27 -5.33 -19.78 -11.41
N GLU A 28 -6.54 -19.25 -11.29
CA GLU A 28 -7.17 -18.94 -10.02
C GLU A 28 -8.40 -19.84 -9.90
N THR A 29 -8.51 -20.56 -8.80
CA THR A 29 -9.72 -21.33 -8.48
C THR A 29 -10.89 -20.39 -8.18
N VAL A 30 -12.12 -20.90 -8.28
CA VAL A 30 -13.33 -20.11 -7.97
C VAL A 30 -13.30 -19.56 -6.53
N ASP A 31 -12.75 -20.34 -5.60
CA ASP A 31 -12.62 -19.93 -4.19
C ASP A 31 -11.56 -18.82 -4.00
N GLU A 32 -10.44 -18.90 -4.72
CA GLU A 32 -9.42 -17.84 -4.73
C GLU A 32 -9.96 -16.56 -5.37
N GLN A 33 -10.69 -16.69 -6.48
CA GLN A 33 -11.34 -15.57 -7.15
C GLN A 33 -12.36 -14.88 -6.23
N ALA A 34 -13.21 -15.65 -5.54
CA ALA A 34 -14.14 -15.12 -4.56
C ALA A 34 -13.41 -14.43 -3.40
N SER A 35 -12.31 -15.02 -2.92
CA SER A 35 -11.48 -14.46 -1.85
C SER A 35 -10.83 -13.14 -2.27
N ARG A 36 -10.39 -13.00 -3.52
CA ARG A 36 -9.88 -11.74 -4.06
C ARG A 36 -10.93 -10.64 -4.03
N TYR A 37 -12.14 -10.91 -4.52
CA TYR A 37 -13.21 -9.91 -4.50
C TYR A 37 -13.63 -9.49 -3.09
N VAL A 38 -13.67 -10.42 -2.13
CA VAL A 38 -13.91 -10.09 -0.72
C VAL A 38 -12.79 -9.21 -0.15
N TRP A 39 -11.54 -9.50 -0.50
CA TRP A 39 -10.39 -8.73 -0.05
C TRP A 39 -10.37 -7.33 -0.68
N GLU A 40 -10.68 -7.21 -1.97
CA GLU A 40 -10.79 -5.94 -2.69
C GLU A 40 -11.91 -5.07 -2.12
N ASP A 41 -13.12 -5.61 -1.95
CA ASP A 41 -14.26 -4.86 -1.37
C ASP A 41 -13.96 -4.42 0.07
N ARG A 42 -13.33 -5.29 0.88
CA ARG A 42 -12.86 -4.91 2.22
C ARG A 42 -11.80 -3.80 2.15
N THR A 43 -10.84 -3.90 1.24
CA THR A 43 -9.75 -2.93 1.09
C THR A 43 -10.28 -1.58 0.61
N GLU A 44 -11.19 -1.55 -0.35
CA GLU A 44 -11.83 -0.32 -0.83
C GLU A 44 -12.68 0.35 0.25
N ARG A 45 -13.48 -0.40 1.00
CA ARG A 45 -14.27 0.15 2.12
C ARG A 45 -13.38 0.78 3.19
N ILE A 46 -12.28 0.10 3.53
CA ILE A 46 -11.31 0.61 4.51
C ILE A 46 -10.60 1.85 3.95
N ALA A 47 -10.17 1.82 2.69
CA ALA A 47 -9.50 2.94 2.04
C ALA A 47 -10.39 4.19 1.96
N PHE A 48 -11.64 4.05 1.53
CA PHE A 48 -12.60 5.16 1.46
C PHE A 48 -12.82 5.80 2.85
N ARG A 49 -12.98 4.97 3.89
CA ARG A 49 -13.16 5.45 5.27
C ARG A 49 -11.90 6.12 5.83
N ILE A 50 -10.72 5.57 5.56
CA ILE A 50 -9.46 6.20 5.95
C ILE A 50 -9.31 7.55 5.25
N VAL A 51 -9.65 7.66 3.97
CA VAL A 51 -9.62 8.91 3.22
C VAL A 51 -10.62 9.93 3.79
N ASP A 52 -11.89 9.57 4.01
CA ASP A 52 -12.87 10.50 4.61
C ASP A 52 -12.42 10.98 5.99
N ASN A 53 -12.00 10.05 6.86
CA ASN A 53 -11.51 10.39 8.20
C ASN A 53 -10.19 11.19 8.16
N SER A 54 -9.33 10.96 7.17
CA SER A 54 -8.08 11.72 7.00
C SER A 54 -8.34 13.21 6.76
N THR A 55 -9.45 13.56 6.09
CA THR A 55 -9.79 14.97 5.83
C THR A 55 -10.24 15.72 7.08
N LYS A 56 -10.82 15.03 8.06
CA LYS A 56 -11.35 15.65 9.30
C LYS A 56 -10.37 15.65 10.46
N LEU A 57 -9.45 14.67 10.51
CA LEU A 57 -8.64 14.40 11.72
C LEU A 57 -7.15 14.73 11.58
N LEU A 58 -6.65 14.70 10.35
CA LEU A 58 -5.26 15.04 10.07
C LEU A 58 -5.14 16.53 9.83
N THR A 59 -4.00 17.11 10.23
CA THR A 59 -3.65 18.43 9.73
C THR A 59 -3.36 18.34 8.24
N GLU A 60 -3.42 19.47 7.53
CA GLU A 60 -3.13 19.52 6.10
C GLU A 60 -1.79 18.85 5.75
N ARG A 61 -0.71 19.20 6.46
CA ARG A 61 0.61 18.60 6.27
C ARG A 61 0.67 17.09 6.57
N GLN A 62 -0.09 16.63 7.56
CA GLN A 62 -0.20 15.20 7.86
C GLN A 62 -0.92 14.47 6.73
N ARG A 63 -2.00 15.05 6.19
CA ARG A 63 -2.77 14.49 5.09
C ARG A 63 -1.95 14.41 3.81
N GLU A 64 -1.26 15.50 3.44
CA GLU A 64 -0.37 15.54 2.27
C GLU A 64 0.71 14.46 2.35
N ALA A 65 1.41 14.36 3.48
CA ALA A 65 2.47 13.37 3.66
C ALA A 65 1.93 11.93 3.61
N VAL A 66 0.76 11.66 4.20
CA VAL A 66 0.11 10.34 4.15
C VAL A 66 -0.33 9.96 2.74
N LEU A 67 -0.96 10.88 2.00
CA LEU A 67 -1.38 10.62 0.62
C LEU A 67 -0.17 10.28 -0.26
N LEU A 68 0.90 11.08 -0.18
CA LEU A 68 2.10 10.81 -0.96
C LEU A 68 2.75 9.46 -0.57
N TYR A 69 2.79 9.13 0.71
CA TYR A 69 3.43 7.90 1.19
C TYR A 69 2.63 6.63 0.86
N PHE A 70 1.34 6.61 1.17
CA PHE A 70 0.52 5.40 1.05
C PHE A 70 -0.19 5.26 -0.29
N CYS A 71 -0.66 6.36 -0.89
CA CYS A 71 -1.42 6.31 -2.14
C CYS A 71 -0.53 6.45 -3.38
N TYR A 72 0.54 7.25 -3.29
CA TYR A 72 1.47 7.47 -4.40
C TYR A 72 2.82 6.76 -4.23
N SER A 73 2.96 5.93 -3.19
CA SER A 73 4.14 5.10 -2.91
C SER A 73 5.47 5.89 -2.90
N LYS A 74 5.43 7.18 -2.53
CA LYS A 74 6.63 8.02 -2.45
C LYS A 74 7.47 7.69 -1.23
N THR A 75 8.78 7.69 -1.40
CA THR A 75 9.73 7.62 -0.30
C THR A 75 9.67 8.89 0.54
N GLN A 76 10.08 8.82 1.82
CA GLN A 76 10.13 10.02 2.67
C GLN A 76 11.08 11.11 2.14
N GLN A 77 12.06 10.73 1.31
CA GLN A 77 12.97 11.67 0.67
C GLN A 77 12.29 12.42 -0.48
N GLU A 78 11.59 11.71 -1.37
CA GLU A 78 10.80 12.36 -2.43
C GLU A 78 9.68 13.25 -1.83
N ILE A 79 9.03 12.80 -0.75
CA ILE A 79 8.00 13.61 -0.06
C ILE A 79 8.61 14.89 0.52
N ALA A 80 9.82 14.80 1.08
CA ALA A 80 10.54 15.95 1.61
C ALA A 80 10.82 16.99 0.50
N GLU A 81 11.23 16.52 -0.67
CA GLU A 81 11.44 17.34 -1.86
C GLU A 81 10.15 17.97 -2.37
N ILE A 82 9.06 17.20 -2.47
CA ILE A 82 7.74 17.67 -2.93
C ILE A 82 7.16 18.73 -1.98
N LEU A 83 7.26 18.52 -0.66
CA LEU A 83 6.66 19.39 0.34
C LEU A 83 7.57 20.53 0.79
N GLY A 84 8.84 20.56 0.35
CA GLY A 84 9.81 21.58 0.75
C GLY A 84 10.19 21.54 2.23
N ILE A 85 10.19 20.35 2.84
CA ILE A 85 10.50 20.15 4.27
C ILE A 85 11.55 19.06 4.44
N SER A 86 12.16 18.94 5.62
CA SER A 86 13.15 17.88 5.83
C SER A 86 12.51 16.48 5.93
N ARG A 87 13.24 15.44 5.49
CA ARG A 87 12.85 14.02 5.66
C ARG A 87 12.46 13.68 7.11
N ARG A 88 13.15 14.27 8.09
CA ARG A 88 12.81 14.11 9.52
C ARG A 88 11.41 14.63 9.82
N VAL A 89 11.04 15.80 9.32
CA VAL A 89 9.71 16.39 9.52
C VAL A 89 8.64 15.55 8.81
N VAL A 90 8.92 15.03 7.61
CA VAL A 90 8.03 14.05 6.94
C VAL A 90 7.78 12.83 7.84
N SER A 91 8.84 12.21 8.37
CA SER A 91 8.73 11.08 9.29
C SER A 91 7.86 11.42 10.51
N GLN A 92 7.97 12.63 11.05
CA GLN A 92 7.17 13.08 12.20
C GLN A 92 5.71 13.31 11.83
N HIS A 93 5.42 13.83 10.63
CA HIS A 93 4.04 13.97 10.16
C HIS A 93 3.36 12.60 9.98
N ILE A 94 4.06 11.61 9.43
CA ILE A 94 3.51 10.28 9.19
C ILE A 94 3.43 9.47 10.49
N PHE A 95 4.56 9.30 11.19
CA PHE A 95 4.70 8.35 12.29
C PHE A 95 4.68 8.99 13.69
N GLY A 96 4.79 10.32 13.78
CA GLY A 96 4.85 11.02 15.05
C GLY A 96 6.25 11.05 15.65
N ILE A 97 6.32 11.41 16.94
CA ILE A 97 7.58 11.43 17.71
C ILE A 97 7.43 10.59 18.98
N THR A 98 8.53 10.05 19.50
CA THR A 98 8.53 9.40 20.81
C THR A 98 8.83 10.43 21.90
N ARG A 99 7.93 10.58 22.88
CA ARG A 99 8.11 11.43 24.05
C ARG A 99 7.90 10.61 25.32
N LYS A 100 8.88 10.58 26.22
CA LYS A 100 8.85 9.76 27.45
C LYS A 100 8.51 8.29 27.18
N GLY A 101 9.07 7.72 26.10
CA GLY A 101 8.82 6.33 25.70
C GLY A 101 7.46 6.06 25.04
N ARG A 102 6.60 7.07 24.85
CA ARG A 102 5.30 6.91 24.18
C ARG A 102 5.29 7.60 22.81
N PRO A 103 4.73 6.98 21.76
CA PRO A 103 4.51 7.66 20.50
C PRO A 103 3.42 8.73 20.69
N VAL A 104 3.72 9.95 20.26
CA VAL A 104 2.84 11.10 20.34
C VAL A 104 2.73 11.73 18.96
N GLY A 105 1.49 11.91 18.53
CA GLY A 105 1.18 12.56 17.26
C GLY A 105 1.40 11.62 16.07
N GLY A 106 1.53 12.22 14.89
CA GLY A 106 1.61 11.47 13.64
C GLY A 106 0.24 11.05 13.11
N ALA A 107 0.16 10.94 11.79
CA ALA A 107 -1.07 10.58 11.12
C ALA A 107 -1.47 9.13 11.36
N VAL A 108 -0.51 8.19 11.34
CA VAL A 108 -0.78 6.76 11.52
C VAL A 108 -1.41 6.47 12.88
N GLN A 109 -0.95 7.13 13.95
CA GLN A 109 -1.52 6.94 15.28
C GLN A 109 -2.97 7.42 15.35
N LYS A 110 -3.27 8.57 14.72
CA LYS A 110 -4.64 9.10 14.63
C LYS A 110 -5.55 8.17 13.84
N LEU A 111 -5.12 7.71 12.65
CA LEU A 111 -5.89 6.80 11.82
C LEU A 111 -6.17 5.47 12.53
N ARG A 112 -5.16 4.89 13.22
CA ARG A 112 -5.35 3.67 14.02
C ARG A 112 -6.38 3.84 15.13
N LYS A 113 -6.44 5.01 15.78
CA LYS A 113 -7.42 5.29 16.84
C LYS A 113 -8.84 5.22 16.27
N VAL A 114 -9.05 5.83 15.12
CA VAL A 114 -10.37 5.91 14.46
C VAL A 114 -10.81 4.53 13.98
N CYS A 115 -9.92 3.79 13.33
CA CYS A 115 -10.25 2.44 12.89
C CYS A 115 -10.64 1.54 14.07
N ARG A 116 -10.01 1.71 15.25
CA ARG A 116 -10.43 1.02 16.48
C ARG A 116 -11.80 1.46 16.96
N GLU A 117 -12.08 2.77 16.98
CA GLU A 117 -13.38 3.31 17.40
C GLU A 117 -14.52 2.88 16.46
N GLU A 118 -14.22 2.66 15.19
CA GLU A 118 -15.18 2.24 14.16
C GLU A 118 -15.28 0.72 13.97
N ASN A 119 -14.63 -0.10 14.82
CA ASN A 119 -14.52 -1.57 14.66
C ASN A 119 -13.96 -2.04 13.31
N VAL A 120 -13.12 -1.22 12.69
CA VAL A 120 -12.37 -1.57 11.47
C VAL A 120 -11.02 -2.13 11.88
N THR A 121 -10.88 -3.46 11.80
CA THR A 121 -9.60 -4.14 12.04
C THR A 121 -8.70 -3.99 10.81
N ILE A 122 -7.66 -3.16 10.94
CA ILE A 122 -6.52 -3.05 10.02
C ILE A 122 -5.37 -3.93 10.49
#